data_AF-A0A8T6U0X6-F1
#
_entry.id   AF-A0A8T6U0X6-F1
#
_cell.length_a   1.000
_cell.length_b   1.000
_cell.length_c   1.000
_cell.angle_alpha   90.00
_cell.angle_beta   90.00
_cell.angle_gamma   90.00
#
_symmetry.space_group_name_H-M   'P 1'
#
loop_
_entity.id
_entity.type
_entity.pdbx_description
1 polymer ?
#
loop_
_entity_poly.entity_id
_entity_poly.type
_entity_poly.pdbx_seq_one_letter_code
_entity_poly.pdbx_strand_id
1 'polypeptide(L)' 'MDRAGYRPVVYQGDTLRFSTRDRTIHIRERARLEREGEQLLADSVVYEGQTRFMTAYGDSKLINAKGDEV' A
#
# COMPACT_ATOMS: atom_id res chain seq x y z
N MET A 1 -12.57 -8.98 -15.37
CA MET A 1 -13.13 -7.62 -15.59
C MET A 1 -11.96 -6.64 -15.56
N ASP A 2 -11.35 -6.36 -16.71
CA ASP A 2 -10.41 -5.24 -16.83
C ASP A 2 -11.23 -3.95 -16.94
N ARG A 3 -11.27 -3.17 -15.86
CA ARG A 3 -11.73 -1.78 -15.97
C ARG A 3 -10.62 -1.00 -16.67
N ALA A 4 -10.87 -0.49 -17.87
CA ALA A 4 -9.95 0.38 -18.58
C ALA A 4 -9.42 1.49 -17.62
N GLY A 5 -8.10 1.54 -17.44
CA GLY A 5 -7.42 2.50 -16.55
C GLY A 5 -7.27 2.08 -15.08
N TYR A 6 -7.81 0.94 -14.65
CA TYR A 6 -7.47 0.40 -13.33
C TYR A 6 -6.06 -0.17 -13.33
N ARG A 7 -5.28 0.21 -12.32
CA ARG A 7 -3.93 -0.31 -12.08
C ARG A 7 -3.97 -1.08 -10.77
N PRO A 8 -3.73 -2.40 -10.80
CA PRO A 8 -3.78 -3.20 -9.59
C PRO A 8 -2.71 -2.73 -8.61
N VAL A 9 -3.06 -2.74 -7.33
CA VAL A 9 -2.11 -2.55 -6.23
C VAL A 9 -1.90 -3.91 -5.60
N VAL A 10 -0.64 -4.29 -5.46
CA VAL A 10 -0.26 -5.52 -4.76
C VAL A 10 0.09 -5.14 -3.33
N TYR A 11 -0.54 -5.79 -2.36
CA TYR A 11 -0.32 -5.58 -0.93
C TYR A 11 0.32 -6.82 -0.31
N GLN A 12 1.42 -6.65 0.43
CA GLN A 12 2.19 -7.73 1.06
C GLN A 12 2.57 -7.32 2.49
N GLY A 13 2.65 -8.30 3.39
CA GLY A 13 3.07 -8.14 4.79
C GLY A 13 2.79 -9.43 5.56
N ASP A 14 3.21 -9.50 6.82
CA ASP A 14 2.99 -10.71 7.62
C ASP A 14 1.53 -10.85 8.05
N THR A 15 0.89 -9.72 8.37
CA THR A 15 -0.55 -9.68 8.61
C THR A 15 -1.22 -8.63 7.74
N LEU A 16 -2.28 -9.03 7.04
CA LEU A 16 -3.16 -8.14 6.31
C LEU A 16 -4.59 -8.27 6.82
N ARG A 17 -5.20 -7.15 7.20
CA ARG A 17 -6.59 -7.08 7.63
C ARG A 17 -7.34 -6.05 6.80
N PHE A 18 -8.42 -6.49 6.17
CA PHE A 18 -9.35 -5.61 5.47
C PHE A 18 -10.65 -5.45 6.29
N SER A 19 -11.08 -4.20 6.52
CA SER A 19 -12.38 -3.88 7.11
C SER A 19 -13.30 -3.33 6.01
N THR A 20 -14.39 -4.05 5.70
CA THR A 20 -15.42 -3.55 4.78
C THR A 20 -16.24 -2.42 5.37
N ARG A 21 -16.42 -2.42 6.71
CA ARG A 21 -17.17 -1.41 7.45
C ARG A 21 -16.50 -0.04 7.34
N ASP A 22 -15.21 0.00 7.64
CA ASP A 22 -14.43 1.24 7.69
C ASP A 22 -13.74 1.54 6.35
N ARG A 23 -13.79 0.57 5.43
CA ARG A 23 -13.07 0.58 4.15
C ARG A 23 -11.57 0.79 4.32
N THR A 24 -10.99 0.14 5.33
CA THR A 24 -9.56 0.26 5.64
C THR A 24 -8.81 -1.04 5.33
N ILE A 25 -7.54 -0.91 4.92
CA ILE A 25 -6.58 -2.02 4.85
C ILE A 25 -5.48 -1.72 5.86
N HIS A 26 -5.21 -2.66 6.75
CA HIS A 26 -4.11 -2.60 7.70
C HIS A 26 -3.12 -3.69 7.35
N ILE A 27 -1.86 -3.31 7.12
CA ILE A 27 -0.75 -4.20 6.83
C ILE A 27 0.26 -4.01 7.94
N ARG A 28 0.64 -5.09 8.60
CA ARG A 28 1.60 -5.07 9.71
C ARG A 28 2.75 -5.99 9.42
N GLU A 29 3.93 -5.53 9.87
CA GLU A 29 5.21 -6.20 9.81
C GLU A 29 5.65 -6.44 8.35
N ARG A 30 6.69 -5.70 7.93
CA ARG A 30 7.27 -5.77 6.58
C ARG A 30 6.24 -5.48 5.50
N ALA A 31 5.50 -4.39 5.68
CA ALA A 31 4.52 -3.93 4.72
C ALA A 31 5.20 -3.53 3.40
N ARG A 32 4.72 -4.10 2.29
CA ARG A 32 5.15 -3.76 0.93
C ARG A 32 3.94 -3.55 0.05
N LEU A 33 3.90 -2.41 -0.62
CA LEU A 33 2.90 -2.10 -1.62
C LEU A 33 3.58 -1.84 -2.94
N GLU A 34 2.99 -2.34 -4.02
CA GLU A 34 3.49 -2.13 -5.38
C GLU A 34 2.37 -1.66 -6.30
N ARG A 35 2.61 -0.57 -7.02
CA ARG A 35 1.67 0.02 -8.00
C ARG A 35 2.46 0.65 -9.13
N GLU A 36 2.23 0.19 -10.37
CA GLU A 36 2.87 0.76 -11.58
C GLU A 36 4.41 0.86 -11.51
N GLY A 37 5.06 -0.08 -10.81
CA GLY A 37 6.51 -0.08 -10.61
C GLY A 37 6.99 0.79 -9.43
N GLU A 38 6.12 1.60 -8.83
CA GLU A 38 6.39 2.28 -7.56
C GLU A 38 6.21 1.28 -6.41
N GLN A 39 7.06 1.40 -5.38
CA GLN A 39 7.03 0.56 -4.19
C GLN A 39 7.04 1.40 -2.93
N LEU A 40 6.12 1.11 -2.01
CA LEU A 40 6.18 1.62 -0.64
C LEU A 40 6.57 0.47 0.28
N LEU A 41 7.67 0.64 1.01
CA LEU A 41 8.14 -0.27 2.05
C LEU A 41 7.94 0.40 3.40
N ALA A 42 7.40 -0.30 4.38
CA ALA A 42 7.27 0.21 5.74
C ALA A 42 7.17 -0.92 6.78
N ASP A 43 7.33 -0.59 8.07
CA ASP A 43 6.99 -1.53 9.14
C ASP A 43 5.49 -1.84 9.16
N SER A 44 4.65 -0.82 8.95
CA SER A 44 3.21 -1.01 8.80
C SER A 44 2.58 0.07 7.91
N VAL A 45 1.46 -0.28 7.28
CA VAL A 45 0.70 0.63 6.41
C VAL A 45 -0.78 0.55 6.74
N VAL A 46 -1.42 1.70 6.82
CA VAL A 46 -2.87 1.84 6.87
C VAL A 46 -3.33 2.57 5.60
N TYR A 47 -4.24 1.95 4.86
CA TYR A 47 -4.96 2.58 3.76
C TYR A 47 -6.39 2.87 4.18
N GLU A 48 -6.84 4.10 4.01
CA GLU A 48 -8.21 4.55 4.25
C GLU A 48 -8.94 4.76 2.93
N GLY A 49 -9.86 3.86 2.58
CA GLY A 49 -10.56 3.88 1.30
C GLY A 49 -11.58 5.00 1.15
N GLN A 50 -12.06 5.61 2.23
CA GLN A 50 -12.98 6.75 2.17
C GLN A 50 -12.26 8.04 1.74
N THR A 51 -11.12 8.32 2.38
CA THR A 51 -10.32 9.53 2.14
C THR A 51 -9.29 9.32 1.02
N ARG A 52 -9.05 8.05 0.64
CA ARG A 52 -8.00 7.60 -0.29
C ARG A 52 -6.59 7.97 0.17
N PHE A 53 -6.40 8.14 1.47
CA PHE A 53 -5.10 8.35 2.06
C PHE A 53 -4.45 7.05 2.49
N MET A 54 -3.13 7.08 2.50
CA MET A 54 -2.31 5.99 2.97
C MET A 54 -1.28 6.56 3.93
N THR A 55 -1.10 5.89 5.06
CA THR A 55 -0.14 6.27 6.08
C THR A 55 0.80 5.09 6.32
N ALA A 56 2.09 5.34 6.11
CA ALA A 56 3.15 4.43 6.49
C ALA A 56 3.64 4.80 7.90
N TYR A 57 3.97 3.79 8.70
CA TYR A 57 4.52 3.96 10.04
C TYR A 57 5.81 3.17 10.18
N GLY A 58 6.71 3.67 11.03
CA GLY A 58 8.00 3.06 11.31
C GLY A 58 9.07 3.47 10.30
N ASP A 59 10.05 2.59 10.09
CA ASP A 59 11.00 2.77 8.99
C ASP A 59 10.24 2.64 7.67
N SER A 60 10.25 3.68 6.85
CA SER A 60 9.43 3.74 5.64
C SER A 60 10.20 4.38 4.49
N LYS A 61 10.07 3.77 3.32
CA LYS A 61 10.76 4.18 2.10
C LYS A 61 9.82 4.09 0.91
N LEU A 62 9.75 5.17 0.13
CA LEU A 62 9.08 5.19 -1.17
C LEU A 62 10.12 5.05 -2.27
N ILE A 63 9.91 4.11 -3.19
CA ILE A 63 10.76 3.87 -4.35
C ILE A 63 9.93 4.12 -5.59
N ASN A 64 10.36 5.04 -6.45
CA ASN A 64 9.65 5.32 -7.70
C ASN A 64 9.90 4.23 -8.75
N ALA A 65 9.21 4.28 -9.88
CA ALA A 65 9.36 3.31 -10.97
C ALA A 65 10.75 3.27 -11.63
N LYS A 66 11.62 4.26 -11.37
CA LYS A 66 13.02 4.29 -11.82
C LYS A 66 13.99 3.64 -10.82
N GLY A 67 13.50 3.30 -9.63
CA GLY A 67 14.31 2.74 -8.54
C GLY A 67 14.88 3.78 -7.57
N ASP A 68 14.52 5.07 -7.72
CA ASP A 68 15.00 6.11 -6.82
C ASP A 68 14.13 6.19 -5.57
N GLU A 69 14.76 6.46 -4.43
CA GLU A 69 14.07 6.83 -3.20
C GLU A 69 13.56 8.27 -3.27
N VAL A 70 12.33 8.50 -2.79
CA VAL A 70 11.61 9.79 -2.87
C VAL A 70 11.09 10.27 -1.52
#